data_AF-A0A8J6C2Z2-F1
#
_entry.id   AF-A0A8J6C2Z2-F1
#
_cell.length_a   1.000
_cell.length_b   1.000
_cell.length_c   1.000
_cell.angle_alpha   90.00
_cell.angle_beta   90.00
_cell.angle_gamma   90.00
#
_symmetry.space_group_name_H-M   'P 1'
#
loop_
_entity.id
_entity.type
_entity.pdbx_description
1 polymer ?
#
loop_
_entity_poly.entity_id
_entity_poly.type
_entity_poly.pdbx_seq_one_letter_code
_entity_poly.pdbx_strand_id
1 'polypeptide(L)'
;MTNENSRPTLTINLLGARQHWLEGMLRHEIGTHYLRGVNDARQPWHGSESRKQFGLKAVNPTEEGLASLHSVLFRKHPYLWRAALLYYTVSRAATCSFSVLFSELQQFVEDPAVRWEYCVRAKRGQKDTGQPGKSRGILV
;
A
#
# COMPACT_ATOMS: atom_id res chain seq x y z
N MET A 1 1.84 9.08 -2.95
CA MET A 1 1.80 10.43 -3.57
C MET A 1 0.52 11.10 -3.12
N THR A 2 0.55 12.36 -2.72
CA THR A 2 -0.65 13.15 -2.37
C THR A 2 -0.78 14.36 -3.28
N ASN A 3 -1.98 14.94 -3.37
CA ASN A 3 -2.18 16.22 -4.05
C ASN A 3 -2.22 17.34 -3.00
N GLU A 4 -1.24 18.23 -3.00
CA GLU A 4 -1.21 19.44 -2.17
C GLU A 4 -1.30 20.66 -3.07
N ASN A 5 -2.29 21.54 -2.84
CA ASN A 5 -2.51 22.74 -3.66
C ASN A 5 -2.59 22.42 -5.18
N SER A 6 -3.28 21.34 -5.54
CA SER A 6 -3.38 20.82 -6.92
C SER A 6 -2.05 20.40 -7.55
N ARG A 7 -1.01 20.16 -6.75
CA ARG A 7 0.28 19.65 -7.21
C ARG A 7 0.52 18.25 -6.63
N PRO A 8 0.93 17.29 -7.46
CA PRO A 8 1.41 16.01 -6.97
C PRO A 8 2.67 16.20 -6.10
N THR A 9 2.58 15.76 -4.84
CA THR A 9 3.62 15.90 -3.83
C THR A 9 4.00 14.52 -3.28
N LEU A 10 5.31 14.29 -3.17
CA LEU A 10 5.89 13.10 -2.54
C LEU A 10 6.72 13.51 -1.32
N THR A 11 6.26 13.12 -0.14
CA THR A 11 6.96 13.38 1.13
C THR A 11 7.79 12.16 1.52
N ILE A 12 9.07 12.38 1.82
CA ILE A 12 10.03 11.30 2.12
C ILE A 12 10.59 11.50 3.53
N ASN A 13 10.45 10.48 4.38
CA ASN A 13 11.13 10.45 5.68
C ASN A 13 12.54 9.86 5.52
N LEU A 14 13.55 10.71 5.62
CA LEU A 14 14.95 10.32 5.46
C LEU A 14 15.49 9.44 6.59
N LEU A 15 14.90 9.51 7.80
CA LEU A 15 15.36 8.73 8.95
C LEU A 15 15.14 7.22 8.76
N GLY A 16 14.16 6.82 7.93
CA GLY A 16 13.86 5.43 7.59
C GLY A 16 14.37 4.99 6.21
N ALA A 17 15.01 5.89 5.45
CA ALA A 17 15.34 5.64 4.05
C ALA A 17 16.59 4.75 3.91
N ARG A 18 16.40 3.54 3.39
CA ARG A 18 17.50 2.67 2.91
C ARG A 18 17.61 2.78 1.38
N GLN A 19 18.82 2.76 0.82
CA GLN A 19 19.06 3.05 -0.60
C GLN A 19 18.15 2.27 -1.58
N HIS A 20 18.08 0.94 -1.48
CA HIS A 20 17.20 0.12 -2.33
C HIS A 20 15.71 0.25 -2.03
N TRP A 21 15.36 0.71 -0.82
CA TRP A 21 13.99 1.02 -0.46
C TRP A 21 13.54 2.33 -1.11
N LEU A 22 14.40 3.36 -1.06
CA LEU A 22 14.13 4.67 -1.66
C LEU A 22 13.91 4.56 -3.18
N GLU A 23 14.78 3.83 -3.86
CA GLU A 23 14.65 3.61 -5.31
C GLU A 23 13.35 2.87 -5.68
N GLY A 24 12.99 1.84 -4.90
CA GLY A 24 11.72 1.14 -5.08
C GLY A 24 10.51 2.04 -4.82
N MET A 25 10.58 2.90 -3.81
CA MET A 25 9.54 3.89 -3.50
C MET A 25 9.39 4.92 -4.63
N LEU A 26 10.49 5.44 -5.19
CA LEU A 26 10.43 6.37 -6.32
C LEU A 26 9.80 5.72 -7.56
N ARG A 27 10.09 4.44 -7.83
CA ARG A 27 9.44 3.70 -8.92
C ARG A 27 7.95 3.47 -8.68
N HIS A 28 7.56 3.17 -7.44
CA HIS A 28 6.17 3.04 -7.04
C HIS A 28 5.41 4.36 -7.25
N GLU A 29 5.96 5.45 -6.72
CA GLU A 29 5.29 6.74 -6.65
C GLU A 29 5.34 7.52 -7.96
N ILE A 30 6.54 7.70 -8.52
CA ILE A 30 6.73 8.46 -9.75
C ILE A 30 6.50 7.55 -10.95
N GLY A 31 7.15 6.39 -10.96
CA GLY A 31 7.12 5.45 -12.09
C GLY A 31 5.74 4.84 -12.38
N THR A 32 4.85 4.80 -11.37
CA THR A 32 3.47 4.33 -11.54
C THR A 32 2.48 5.46 -11.34
N HIS A 33 2.24 5.91 -10.11
CA HIS A 33 1.11 6.81 -9.82
C HIS A 33 1.19 8.13 -10.59
N TYR A 34 2.33 8.82 -10.55
CA TYR A 34 2.47 10.11 -11.22
C TYR A 34 2.30 10.00 -12.74
N LEU A 35 3.10 9.14 -13.40
CA LEU A 35 3.08 9.02 -14.85
C LEU A 35 1.72 8.52 -15.36
N ARG A 36 1.08 7.60 -14.65
CA ARG A 36 -0.26 7.13 -15.00
C ARG A 36 -1.31 8.21 -14.80
N GLY A 37 -1.24 8.99 -13.72
CA GLY A 37 -2.13 10.13 -13.51
C GLY A 37 -2.02 11.18 -14.62
N VAL A 38 -0.79 11.55 -15.01
CA VAL A 38 -0.54 12.48 -16.14
C VAL A 38 -1.08 11.91 -17.45
N ASN A 39 -0.94 10.60 -17.68
CA ASN A 39 -1.47 9.97 -18.88
C ASN A 39 -3.01 9.86 -18.87
N ASP A 40 -3.61 9.49 -17.73
CA ASP A 40 -5.07 9.38 -17.55
C ASP A 40 -5.74 10.74 -17.77
N ALA A 41 -5.11 11.85 -17.33
CA ALA A 41 -5.55 13.22 -17.58
C ALA A 41 -5.72 13.60 -19.06
N ARG A 42 -5.07 12.85 -19.97
CA ARG A 42 -5.17 13.07 -21.42
C ARG A 42 -6.21 12.17 -22.10
N GLN A 43 -6.81 11.24 -21.35
CA GLN A 43 -7.71 10.24 -21.93
C GLN A 43 -9.14 10.76 -22.00
N PRO A 44 -9.94 10.31 -23.00
CA PRO A 44 -11.35 10.66 -23.11
C PRO A 44 -12.20 10.23 -21.90
N TRP A 45 -11.74 9.20 -21.17
CA TRP A 45 -12.39 8.70 -19.96
C TRP A 45 -11.87 9.32 -18.68
N HIS A 46 -11.06 10.38 -18.73
CA HIS A 46 -10.59 11.05 -17.51
C HIS A 46 -11.76 11.53 -16.65
N GLY A 47 -11.68 11.29 -15.34
CA GLY A 47 -12.70 11.71 -14.37
C GLY A 47 -13.78 10.65 -14.11
N SER A 48 -14.41 10.74 -12.94
CA SER A 48 -15.35 9.72 -12.45
C SER A 48 -16.61 9.57 -13.29
N GLU A 49 -17.12 10.66 -13.86
CA GLU A 49 -18.30 10.66 -14.73
C GLU A 49 -18.01 10.01 -16.09
N SER A 50 -16.94 10.45 -16.77
CA SER A 50 -16.51 9.88 -18.03
C SER A 50 -16.20 8.39 -17.90
N ARG A 51 -15.48 7.96 -16.85
CA ARG A 51 -15.23 6.52 -16.60
C ARG A 51 -16.51 5.71 -16.51
N LYS A 52 -17.55 6.22 -15.85
CA LYS A 52 -18.86 5.55 -15.79
C LYS A 52 -19.51 5.44 -17.16
N GLN A 53 -19.44 6.50 -17.97
CA GLN A 53 -19.96 6.50 -19.35
C GLN A 53 -19.29 5.42 -20.21
N PHE A 54 -17.99 5.21 -20.04
CA PHE A 54 -17.23 4.16 -20.73
C PHE A 54 -17.30 2.78 -20.03
N GLY A 55 -18.09 2.62 -18.96
CA GLY A 55 -18.21 1.35 -18.23
C GLY A 55 -16.94 0.89 -17.50
N LEU A 56 -16.02 1.81 -17.20
CA LEU A 56 -14.72 1.51 -16.59
C LEU A 56 -14.82 1.43 -15.05
N LYS A 57 -14.12 0.44 -14.48
CA LYS A 57 -13.95 0.29 -13.02
C LYS A 57 -12.99 1.34 -12.44
N ALA A 58 -12.93 1.43 -11.12
CA ALA A 58 -11.95 2.27 -10.41
C ALA A 58 -10.50 1.85 -10.75
N VAL A 59 -9.60 2.84 -10.80
CA VAL A 59 -8.19 2.65 -11.18
C VAL A 59 -7.37 2.04 -10.03
N ASN A 60 -7.66 2.44 -8.79
CA ASN A 60 -6.80 2.18 -7.64
C ASN A 60 -6.40 0.70 -7.45
N PRO A 61 -7.32 -0.30 -7.52
CA PRO A 61 -6.91 -1.68 -7.20
C PRO A 61 -5.84 -2.27 -8.11
N THR A 62 -5.88 -1.95 -9.41
CA THR A 62 -4.91 -2.47 -10.39
C THR A 62 -3.63 -1.63 -10.39
N GLU A 63 -3.76 -0.32 -10.15
CA GLU A 63 -2.63 0.59 -10.08
C GLU A 63 -1.72 0.31 -8.89
N GLU A 64 -2.27 0.07 -7.70
CA GLU A 64 -1.48 -0.27 -6.50
C GLU A 64 -0.73 -1.60 -6.66
N GLY A 65 -1.36 -2.58 -7.32
CA GLY A 65 -0.71 -3.85 -7.65
C GLY A 65 0.47 -3.65 -8.60
N LEU A 66 0.30 -2.85 -9.65
CA LEU A 66 1.39 -2.50 -10.57
C LEU A 66 2.51 -1.71 -9.88
N ALA A 67 2.15 -0.75 -9.03
CA ALA A 67 3.10 0.03 -8.24
C ALA A 67 3.91 -0.86 -7.30
N SER A 68 3.29 -1.88 -6.71
CA SER A 68 3.95 -2.89 -5.89
C SER A 68 4.98 -3.70 -6.70
N LEU A 69 4.67 -4.09 -7.93
CA LEU A 69 5.62 -4.78 -8.83
C LEU A 69 6.82 -3.89 -9.21
N HIS A 70 6.56 -2.64 -9.58
CA HIS A 70 7.61 -1.67 -9.92
C HIS A 70 8.58 -1.39 -8.76
N SER A 71 8.13 -1.57 -7.51
CA SER A 71 8.98 -1.37 -6.33
C SER A 71 10.11 -2.40 -6.19
N VAL A 72 9.97 -3.58 -6.83
CA VAL A 72 10.91 -4.70 -6.73
C VAL A 72 11.55 -5.12 -8.06
N LEU A 73 11.01 -4.69 -9.19
CA LEU A 73 11.35 -5.16 -10.55
C LEU A 73 12.86 -5.23 -10.85
N PHE A 74 13.64 -4.27 -10.36
CA PHE A 74 15.07 -4.16 -10.64
C PHE A 74 15.98 -4.58 -9.47
N ARG A 75 15.41 -5.20 -8.42
CA ARG A 75 16.22 -5.74 -7.32
C ARG A 75 16.83 -7.07 -7.75
N LYS A 76 18.03 -7.36 -7.23
CA LYS A 76 18.71 -8.66 -7.41
C LYS A 76 17.78 -9.85 -7.10
N HIS A 77 16.94 -9.69 -6.07
CA HIS A 77 15.92 -10.67 -5.69
C HIS A 77 14.55 -9.95 -5.59
N PRO A 78 13.70 -10.02 -6.62
CA PRO A 78 12.46 -9.24 -6.72
C PRO A 78 11.29 -9.86 -5.92
N TYR A 79 11.53 -10.20 -4.65
CA TYR A 79 10.51 -10.82 -3.81
C TYR A 79 9.46 -9.81 -3.35
N LEU A 80 8.19 -10.16 -3.53
CA LEU A 80 7.03 -9.41 -3.01
C LEU A 80 6.74 -9.72 -1.54
N TRP A 81 7.76 -10.06 -0.75
CA TRP A 81 7.58 -10.55 0.62
C TRP A 81 6.81 -9.56 1.50
N ARG A 82 7.04 -8.24 1.34
CA ARG A 82 6.32 -7.20 2.10
C ARG A 82 4.84 -7.17 1.74
N ALA A 83 4.51 -7.26 0.45
CA ALA A 83 3.14 -7.30 -0.03
C ALA A 83 2.42 -8.59 0.41
N ALA A 84 3.12 -9.72 0.34
CA ALA A 84 2.61 -11.00 0.83
C ALA A 84 2.33 -10.96 2.35
N LEU A 85 3.26 -10.41 3.13
CA LEU A 85 3.09 -10.25 4.57
C LEU A 85 1.93 -9.30 4.90
N LEU A 86 1.80 -8.16 4.20
CA LEU A 86 0.66 -7.24 4.37
C LEU A 86 -0.67 -7.96 4.09
N TYR A 87 -0.75 -8.71 2.99
CA TYR A 87 -1.93 -9.50 2.66
C TYR A 87 -2.27 -10.50 3.76
N TYR A 88 -1.27 -11.25 4.23
CA TYR A 88 -1.42 -12.20 5.33
C TYR A 88 -1.92 -11.49 6.60
N THR A 89 -1.29 -10.39 7.01
CA THR A 89 -1.67 -9.61 8.20
C THR A 89 -3.12 -9.15 8.12
N VAL A 90 -3.55 -8.60 6.99
CA VAL A 90 -4.93 -8.14 6.78
C VAL A 90 -5.92 -9.30 6.81
N SER A 91 -5.55 -10.42 6.21
CA SER A 91 -6.36 -11.65 6.23
C SER A 91 -6.56 -12.15 7.66
N ARG A 92 -5.47 -12.29 8.43
CA ARG A 92 -5.52 -12.72 9.83
C ARG A 92 -6.24 -11.73 10.72
N ALA A 93 -6.05 -10.43 10.53
CA ALA A 93 -6.73 -9.40 11.30
C ALA A 93 -8.27 -9.54 11.23
N ALA A 94 -8.81 -10.04 10.12
CA ALA A 94 -10.25 -10.28 9.99
C ALA A 94 -10.79 -11.33 10.97
N THR A 95 -9.95 -12.23 11.48
CA THR A 95 -10.37 -13.40 12.27
C THR A 95 -9.79 -13.45 13.67
N CYS A 96 -8.89 -12.53 14.07
CA CYS A 96 -8.27 -12.54 15.40
C CYS A 96 -8.17 -11.15 16.02
N SER A 97 -7.87 -11.08 17.32
CA SER A 97 -7.62 -9.84 18.05
C SER A 97 -6.26 -9.22 17.68
N PHE A 98 -6.02 -7.98 18.10
CA PHE A 98 -4.71 -7.34 17.93
C PHE A 98 -3.57 -8.11 18.61
N SER A 99 -3.77 -8.58 19.85
CA SER A 99 -2.74 -9.30 20.60
C SER A 99 -2.40 -10.64 19.95
N VAL A 100 -3.41 -11.38 19.47
CA VAL A 100 -3.18 -12.64 18.72
C VAL A 100 -2.44 -12.36 17.42
N LEU A 101 -2.87 -11.35 16.66
CA LEU A 101 -2.18 -10.96 15.42
C LEU A 101 -0.72 -10.58 15.67
N PHE A 102 -0.45 -9.79 16.72
CA PHE A 102 0.90 -9.37 17.07
C PHE A 102 1.81 -10.55 17.41
N SER A 103 1.31 -11.52 18.18
CA SER A 103 2.04 -12.75 18.51
C SER A 103 2.26 -13.63 17.28
N GLU A 104 1.26 -13.80 16.41
CA GLU A 104 1.39 -14.62 15.20
C GLU A 104 2.42 -14.07 14.20
N LEU A 105 2.53 -12.74 14.07
CA LEU A 105 3.50 -12.12 13.15
C LEU A 105 4.95 -12.29 13.62
N GLN A 106 5.21 -12.71 14.86
CA GLN A 106 6.57 -12.96 15.36
C GLN A 106 7.34 -13.97 14.52
N GLN A 107 6.66 -14.95 13.92
CA GLN A 107 7.30 -15.94 13.06
C GLN A 107 7.89 -15.35 11.75
N PHE A 108 7.46 -14.14 11.36
CA PHE A 108 7.91 -13.48 10.12
C PHE A 108 8.68 -12.18 10.39
N VAL A 109 8.41 -11.51 11.50
CA VAL A 109 8.99 -10.21 11.86
C VAL A 109 9.41 -10.26 13.33
N GLU A 110 10.72 -10.30 13.55
CA GLU A 110 11.29 -10.39 14.89
C GLU A 110 11.14 -9.07 15.67
N ASP A 111 11.38 -7.94 14.99
CA ASP A 111 11.32 -6.61 15.59
C ASP A 111 9.88 -6.25 16.02
N PRO A 112 9.63 -6.07 17.33
CA PRO A 112 8.31 -5.75 17.85
C PRO A 112 7.77 -4.40 17.37
N ALA A 113 8.64 -3.41 17.09
CA ALA A 113 8.21 -2.12 16.57
C ALA A 113 7.68 -2.24 15.14
N VAL A 114 8.34 -3.04 14.31
CA VAL A 114 7.86 -3.33 12.94
C VAL A 114 6.56 -4.13 13.00
N ARG A 115 6.45 -5.14 13.87
CA ARG A 115 5.20 -5.90 14.07
C ARG A 115 4.04 -4.99 14.48
N TRP A 116 4.30 -4.06 15.38
CA TRP A 116 3.31 -3.10 15.84
C TRP A 116 2.74 -2.29 14.67
N GLU A 117 3.60 -1.77 13.78
CA GLU A 117 3.17 -1.03 12.58
C GLU A 117 2.25 -1.87 11.68
N TYR A 118 2.59 -3.14 11.45
CA TYR A 118 1.72 -4.06 10.69
C TYR A 118 0.34 -4.23 11.35
N CYS A 119 0.31 -4.44 12.68
CA CYS A 119 -0.92 -4.66 13.42
C CYS A 119 -1.80 -3.40 13.46
N VAL A 120 -1.22 -2.24 13.80
CA VAL A 120 -1.91 -0.95 13.82
C VAL A 120 -2.49 -0.65 12.46
N ARG A 121 -1.70 -0.85 11.40
CA ARG A 121 -2.17 -0.66 10.04
C ARG A 121 -3.37 -1.54 9.73
N ALA A 122 -3.30 -2.83 10.09
CA ALA A 122 -4.35 -3.80 9.83
C ALA A 122 -5.66 -3.54 10.60
N LYS A 123 -5.53 -3.03 11.82
CA LYS A 123 -6.61 -2.82 12.79
C LYS A 123 -7.06 -1.36 12.89
N ARG A 124 -6.50 -0.47 12.08
CA ARG A 124 -6.77 0.98 12.11
C ARG A 124 -8.27 1.27 12.00
N GLY A 125 -8.77 2.14 12.87
CA GLY A 125 -10.17 2.59 12.87
C GLY A 125 -11.14 1.65 13.60
N GLN A 126 -10.66 0.57 14.23
CA GLN A 126 -11.48 -0.23 15.13
C GLN A 126 -11.62 0.45 16.50
N LYS A 127 -12.84 0.42 17.03
CA LYS A 127 -13.14 0.93 18.39
C LYS A 127 -12.65 -0.02 19.48
N ASP A 128 -12.79 -1.33 19.25
CA ASP A 128 -12.30 -2.39 20.14
C ASP A 128 -11.36 -3.31 19.37
N THR A 129 -10.06 -3.22 19.66
CA THR A 129 -9.00 -4.03 19.04
C THR A 129 -8.89 -5.44 19.61
N GLY A 130 -9.64 -5.75 20.68
CA GLY A 130 -9.84 -7.11 21.19
C GLY A 130 -10.70 -7.96 20.24
N GLN A 131 -11.50 -7.33 19.38
CA GLN A 131 -12.39 -8.03 18.45
C GLN A 131 -11.72 -8.31 17.08
N PRO A 132 -12.19 -9.35 16.37
CA PRO A 132 -11.86 -9.54 14.97
C PRO A 132 -12.26 -8.35 14.10
N GLY A 133 -11.50 -8.15 13.02
CA GLY A 133 -11.82 -7.19 11.97
C GLY A 133 -10.60 -6.49 11.41
N LYS A 134 -10.76 -5.98 10.19
CA LYS A 134 -9.69 -5.42 9.37
C LYS A 134 -10.12 -4.09 8.77
N SER A 135 -9.18 -3.17 8.55
CA SER A 135 -9.45 -2.01 7.72
C SER A 135 -9.56 -2.42 6.24
N ARG A 136 -10.42 -1.73 5.50
CA ARG A 136 -10.73 -2.05 4.08
C ARG A 136 -9.74 -1.43 3.08
N GLY A 137 -8.72 -0.69 3.53
CA GLY A 137 -7.83 0.09 2.67
C GLY A 137 -6.34 -0.26 2.74
N ILE A 138 -5.98 -1.55 2.89
CA ILE A 138 -4.62 -1.96 3.30
C ILE A 138 -3.96 -2.90 2.27
N LEU A 139 -3.92 -2.49 1.01
CA LEU A 139 -3.00 -3.11 0.04
C LEU A 139 -2.10 -2.03 -0.55
N VAL A 140 -1.39 -1.27 0.30
CA VAL A 140 -0.29 -0.36 -0.11
C VAL A 140 0.80 -0.27 0.95
#